data_AF-A0A0F4Q676-F1
#
_entry.id   AF-A0A0F4Q676-F1
#
_cell.length_a   1.000
_cell.length_b   1.000
_cell.length_c   1.000
_cell.angle_alpha   90.00
_cell.angle_beta   90.00
_cell.angle_gamma   90.00
#
_symmetry.space_group_name_H-M   'P 1'
#
loop_
_entity.id
_entity.type
_entity.pdbx_description
1 polymer ?
#
loop_
_entity_poly.entity_id
_entity_poly.type
_entity_poly.pdbx_seq_one_letter_code
_entity_poly.pdbx_strand_id
1 'polypeptide(L)' 'VGVFGFFSHIVLYVDDNKAQRLTDKAIVIRWHKLFKGNWLTQKYINGDELSVSEQGMLTDDIAEFRLRLASISWFM' A
#
# COMPACT_ATOMS: atom_id res chain seq x y z
N VAL A 1 -1.12 -33.88 5.67
CA VAL A 1 -0.77 -32.84 6.68
C VAL A 1 0.56 -32.26 6.23
N GLY A 2 0.67 -31.13 5.55
CA GLY A 2 0.10 -29.82 5.83
C GLY A 2 1.23 -28.93 6.35
N VAL A 3 1.88 -28.15 5.47
CA VAL A 3 2.55 -26.88 5.84
C VAL A 3 2.47 -25.96 4.62
N PHE A 4 1.56 -24.98 4.69
CA PHE A 4 1.50 -23.84 3.79
C PHE A 4 2.51 -22.81 4.33
N GLY A 5 3.68 -22.71 3.70
CA GLY A 5 4.74 -21.78 4.10
C GLY A 5 4.48 -20.40 3.53
N PHE A 6 4.04 -19.46 4.37
CA PHE A 6 3.87 -18.05 4.02
C PHE A 6 5.21 -17.41 3.64
N PHE A 7 5.45 -17.19 2.35
CA PHE A 7 6.54 -16.32 1.91
C PHE A 7 6.10 -14.86 2.06
N SER A 8 6.56 -14.20 3.12
CA SER A 8 7.31 -12.93 3.04
C SER A 8 7.24 -12.15 4.35
N HIS A 9 8.21 -12.37 5.24
CA HIS A 9 8.61 -11.37 6.22
C HIS A 9 9.23 -10.18 5.49
N ILE A 10 8.42 -9.27 4.94
CA ILE A 10 8.93 -7.98 4.48
C ILE A 10 9.10 -7.11 5.72
N VAL A 11 10.26 -7.25 6.36
CA VAL A 11 10.82 -6.26 7.30
C VAL A 11 10.86 -4.94 6.53
N LEU A 12 9.87 -4.08 6.79
CA LEU A 12 9.84 -2.74 6.25
C LEU A 12 10.76 -1.91 7.13
N TYR A 13 12.06 -1.93 6.82
CA TYR A 13 12.94 -0.87 7.28
C TYR A 13 12.46 0.41 6.58
N VAL A 14 11.74 1.25 7.32
CA VAL A 14 11.29 2.56 6.83
C VAL A 14 12.52 3.47 6.87
N ASP A 15 13.29 3.43 5.78
CA ASP A 15 14.23 4.48 5.45
C ASP A 15 13.44 5.76 5.15
N ASP A 16 13.44 6.67 6.10
CA ASP A 16 12.80 7.99 6.07
C ASP A 16 13.23 8.82 4.84
N ASN A 17 14.47 8.63 4.37
CA ASN A 17 14.99 9.27 3.15
C ASN A 17 14.28 8.84 1.85
N LYS A 18 13.56 7.70 1.84
CA LYS A 18 12.79 7.24 0.67
C LYS A 18 11.35 7.73 0.67
N ALA A 19 10.86 8.36 1.74
CA ALA A 19 9.47 8.84 1.84
C ALA A 19 9.08 9.82 0.71
N GLN A 20 10.03 10.59 0.18
CA GLN A 20 9.80 11.52 -0.93
C GLN A 20 9.75 10.87 -2.33
N ARG A 21 10.13 9.59 -2.47
CA ARG A 21 10.11 8.83 -3.75
C ARG A 21 9.27 7.55 -3.66
N LEU A 22 8.26 7.52 -2.79
CA LEU A 22 7.35 6.38 -2.75
C LEU A 22 6.43 6.44 -3.97
N THR A 23 6.52 5.42 -4.81
CA THR A 23 5.55 5.15 -5.87
C THR A 23 4.21 4.78 -5.27
N ASP A 24 3.15 4.99 -6.02
CA ASP A 24 1.76 4.67 -5.64
C ASP A 24 1.62 3.23 -5.14
N LYS A 25 2.29 2.29 -5.81
CA LYS A 25 2.40 0.90 -5.37
C LYS A 25 3.02 0.74 -3.99
N ALA A 26 4.07 1.48 -3.68
CA ALA A 26 4.73 1.42 -2.38
C ALA A 26 3.84 1.97 -1.25
N ILE A 27 3.06 3.03 -1.52
CA ILE A 27 2.07 3.58 -0.58
C ILE A 27 0.99 2.55 -0.29
N VAL A 28 0.43 1.92 -1.32
CA VAL A 28 -0.59 0.88 -1.14
C VAL A 28 -0.04 -0.32 -0.36
N ILE A 29 1.17 -0.80 -0.66
CA ILE A 29 1.80 -1.88 0.11
C ILE A 29 1.98 -1.50 1.58
N ARG A 30 2.44 -0.27 1.87
CA ARG A 30 2.59 0.21 3.25
C ARG A 30 1.25 0.31 3.96
N TRP A 31 0.24 0.83 3.27
CA TRP A 31 -1.13 0.89 3.78
C TRP A 31 -1.65 -0.51 4.13
N HIS A 32 -1.43 -1.50 3.29
CA HIS A 32 -1.85 -2.90 3.50
C HIS A 32 -1.16 -3.59 4.69
N LYS A 33 0.00 -3.09 5.12
CA LYS A 33 0.68 -3.59 6.32
C LYS A 33 0.06 -3.08 7.61
N LEU A 34 -0.49 -1.86 7.59
CA LEU A 34 -1.11 -1.23 8.76
C LEU A 34 -2.62 -1.51 8.81
N PHE A 35 -3.27 -1.58 7.65
CA PHE A 35 -4.71 -1.74 7.49
C PHE A 35 -5.02 -2.81 6.46
N LYS A 36 -6.22 -3.40 6.49
CA LYS A 36 -6.58 -4.54 5.63
C LYS A 36 -6.67 -4.24 4.12
N GLY A 37 -6.50 -2.98 3.71
CA GLY A 37 -6.68 -2.53 2.33
C GLY A 37 -8.13 -2.64 1.84
N ASN A 38 -8.42 -2.09 0.66
CA ASN A 38 -9.71 -2.28 -0.03
C ASN A 38 -9.53 -3.21 -1.24
N TRP A 39 -10.62 -3.80 -1.75
CA TRP A 39 -10.58 -4.70 -2.91
C TRP A 39 -9.91 -4.05 -4.13
N LEU A 40 -10.17 -2.76 -4.36
CA LEU A 40 -9.58 -1.96 -5.44
C LEU A 40 -8.05 -1.87 -5.33
N THR A 41 -7.57 -1.63 -4.13
CA THR A 41 -6.13 -1.52 -3.85
C THR A 41 -5.43 -2.89 -3.92
N GLN A 42 -6.13 -3.99 -3.59
CA GLN A 42 -5.61 -5.35 -3.79
C GLN A 42 -5.52 -5.70 -5.27
N LYS A 43 -6.55 -5.35 -6.06
CA LYS A 43 -6.59 -5.47 -7.52
C LYS A 43 -5.40 -4.74 -8.15
N TYR A 44 -5.10 -3.52 -7.68
CA TYR A 44 -3.92 -2.77 -8.11
C TYR A 44 -2.58 -3.46 -7.78
N ILE A 45 -2.44 -4.06 -6.59
CA ILE A 45 -1.22 -4.79 -6.21
C ILE A 45 -1.04 -6.06 -7.04
N ASN A 46 -2.13 -6.76 -7.34
CA ASN A 46 -2.17 -7.96 -8.19
C ASN A 46 -1.84 -7.66 -9.66
N GLY A 47 -1.91 -6.40 -10.08
CA GLY A 47 -1.66 -6.00 -11.47
C GLY A 47 -2.85 -6.27 -12.40
N ASP A 48 -4.04 -6.45 -11.83
CA ASP A 48 -5.28 -6.60 -12.59
C ASP A 48 -5.63 -5.30 -13.32
N GLU A 49 -6.31 -5.40 -14.46
CA GLU A 49 -6.76 -4.23 -15.22
C GLU A 49 -7.83 -3.44 -14.45
N LEU A 50 -7.52 -2.15 -14.24
CA LEU A 50 -8.42 -1.18 -13.62
C LEU A 50 -9.07 -0.33 -14.70
N SER A 51 -10.40 -0.23 -14.66
CA SER A 51 -11.16 0.70 -15.50
C SER A 51 -10.77 2.16 -15.18
N VAL A 52 -11.02 3.08 -16.10
CA VAL A 52 -10.71 4.52 -15.92
C VAL A 52 -11.34 5.07 -14.63
N SER A 53 -12.58 4.68 -14.33
CA SER A 53 -13.26 5.07 -13.08
C SER A 53 -12.57 4.49 -11.85
N GLU A 54 -12.12 3.23 -11.92
CA GLU A 54 -11.40 2.54 -10.85
C GLU A 54 -10.02 3.17 -10.60
N GLN A 55 -9.32 3.59 -11.67
CA GLN A 55 -8.03 4.29 -11.56
C GLN A 55 -8.18 5.66 -10.90
N GLY A 56 -9.26 6.39 -11.21
CA GLY A 56 -9.59 7.65 -10.54
C GLY A 56 -9.77 7.45 -9.03
N MET A 57 -10.66 6.52 -8.66
CA MET A 57 -10.90 6.18 -7.25
C MET A 57 -9.62 5.74 -6.52
N LEU A 58 -8.80 4.91 -7.17
CA LEU A 58 -7.53 4.46 -6.61
C LEU A 58 -6.58 5.64 -6.38
N THR A 59 -6.54 6.61 -7.29
CA THR A 59 -5.66 7.77 -7.18
C THR A 59 -6.07 8.64 -5.98
N ASP A 60 -7.37 8.87 -5.80
CA ASP A 60 -7.91 9.58 -4.62
C ASP A 60 -7.60 8.82 -3.32
N ASP A 61 -7.85 7.50 -3.29
CA ASP A 61 -7.51 6.64 -2.15
C ASP A 61 -6.01 6.73 -1.80
N ILE A 62 -5.12 6.69 -2.81
CA ILE A 62 -3.67 6.76 -2.61
C ILE A 62 -3.24 8.12 -2.07
N ALA A 63 -3.84 9.21 -2.55
CA ALA A 63 -3.59 10.54 -2.02
C ALA A 63 -3.97 10.62 -0.52
N GLU A 64 -5.11 10.04 -0.15
CA GLU A 64 -5.53 9.95 1.24
C GLU A 64 -4.58 9.07 2.07
N PHE A 65 -4.15 7.92 1.54
CA PHE A 65 -3.20 7.04 2.23
C PHE A 65 -1.86 7.73 2.46
N ARG A 66 -1.37 8.56 1.52
CA ARG A 66 -0.15 9.36 1.71
C ARG A 66 -0.30 10.29 2.91
N LEU A 67 -1.40 11.03 3.00
CA LEU A 67 -1.66 11.95 4.11
C LEU A 67 -1.77 11.19 5.44
N ARG A 68 -2.53 10.10 5.46
CA ARG A 68 -2.72 9.30 6.68
C ARG A 68 -1.42 8.63 7.12
N LEU A 69 -0.65 8.06 6.20
CA LEU A 69 0.66 7.47 6.51
C LEU A 69 1.65 8.53 7.01
N ALA A 70 1.67 9.73 6.42
CA ALA A 70 2.49 10.83 6.92
C ALA A 70 2.09 11.23 8.33
N SER A 71 0.79 11.36 8.62
CA SER A 71 0.29 11.66 9.97
C SER A 71 0.62 10.57 10.99
N ILE A 72 0.55 9.29 10.61
CA ILE A 72 0.93 8.16 11.49
C ILE A 72 2.44 8.13 11.71
N SER A 73 3.21 8.29 10.64
CA SER A 73 4.69 8.31 10.68
C SER A 73 5.22 9.47 11.50
N TRP A 74 4.50 10.60 11.56
CA TRP A 74 4.84 11.74 12.40
C TRP A 74 4.59 11.49 13.90
N PHE A 75 3.66 10.59 14.23
CA PHE A 75 3.30 10.28 15.61
C PHE A 75 4.14 9.14 16.22
N MET A 76 4.83 8.35 15.37
CA MET A 76 5.84 7.36 15.79
C MET A 76 7.23 7.98 15.91
#